data_AF-A0A2V8FUE7-F1
#
_entry.id   AF-A0A2V8FUE7-F1
#
_cell.length_a   1.000
_cell.length_b   1.000
_cell.length_c   1.000
_cell.angle_alpha   90.00
_cell.angle_beta   90.00
_cell.angle_gamma   90.00
#
_symmetry.space_group_name_H-M   'P 1'
#
loop_
_entity.id
_entity.type
_entity.pdbx_description
1 polymer ?
#
loop_
_entity_poly.entity_id
_entity_poly.type
_entity_poly.pdbx_seq_one_letter_code
_entity_poly.pdbx_strand_id
1 'polypeptide(L)' 'DTINRAVDAGIPVITWDADAPKSRRLAFYGVDDLAAGRIMGEQTVNLLGGKGKVAIITSVGATNLQRRLDGV' A
#
# COMPACT_ATOMS: atom_id res chain seq x y z
N ASP A 1 9.45 13.37 9.50
CA ASP A 1 10.30 14.56 9.62
C ASP A 1 10.35 15.39 8.33
N THR A 2 10.94 14.89 7.24
CA THR A 2 11.08 15.67 5.96
C THR A 2 9.77 16.20 5.36
N ILE A 3 8.72 15.38 5.27
CA ILE A 3 7.41 15.85 4.79
C ILE A 3 6.87 16.98 5.66
N ASN A 4 7.00 16.85 6.98
CA ASN A 4 6.50 17.83 7.93
C ASN A 4 7.22 19.17 7.82
N ARG A 5 8.53 19.16 7.52
CA ARG A 5 9.33 20.38 7.29
C ARG A 5 8.92 21.09 6.01
N ALA A 6 8.63 20.37 4.94
CA ALA A 6 8.12 20.98 3.70
C ALA A 6 6.76 21.66 3.94
N VAL A 7 5.87 21.00 4.68
CA VAL A 7 4.57 21.57 5.07
C VAL A 7 4.75 22.82 5.94
N ASP A 8 5.68 22.82 6.91
CA ASP A 8 5.99 24.00 7.73
C ASP A 8 6.54 25.17 6.92
N ALA A 9 7.24 24.89 5.82
CA ALA A 9 7.72 25.90 4.88
C ALA A 9 6.62 26.46 3.95
N GLY A 10 5.36 26.07 4.16
CA GLY A 10 4.22 26.51 3.36
C GLY A 10 4.09 25.79 2.01
N ILE A 11 4.82 24.69 1.80
CA ILE A 11 4.73 23.90 0.57
C ILE A 11 3.58 22.89 0.72
N PRO A 12 2.57 22.92 -0.16
CA PRO A 12 1.54 21.88 -0.19
C PRO A 12 2.16 20.52 -0.55
N VAL A 13 1.94 19.50 0.28
CA VAL A 13 2.45 18.15 0.04
C VAL A 13 1.31 17.15 0.00
N ILE A 14 1.30 16.31 -1.02
CA ILE A 14 0.49 15.09 -1.10
C ILE A 14 1.41 13.88 -1.24
N THR A 15 0.94 12.70 -0.82
CA THR A 15 1.61 11.42 -1.10
C THR A 15 0.87 10.68 -2.21
N TRP A 16 1.60 9.83 -2.92
CA TRP A 16 1.07 9.04 -4.02
C TRP A 16 1.62 7.62 -3.97
N ASP A 17 0.77 6.63 -4.28
CA ASP A 17 1.04 5.19 -4.25
C ASP A 17 1.37 4.62 -2.86
N ALA A 18 2.46 5.07 -2.22
CA ALA A 18 2.82 4.70 -0.87
C ALA A 18 2.56 5.85 0.11
N ASP A 19 1.89 5.53 1.21
CA ASP A 19 1.41 6.57 2.11
C ASP A 19 2.30 6.84 3.33
N ALA A 20 2.30 8.10 3.79
CA ALA A 20 2.92 8.55 5.03
C ALA A 20 1.87 9.14 5.99
N PRO A 21 0.96 8.31 6.55
CA PRO A 21 -0.21 8.78 7.30
C PRO A 21 0.13 9.50 8.61
N LYS A 22 1.35 9.30 9.14
CA LYS A 22 1.85 10.01 10.33
C LYS A 22 2.45 11.38 10.02
N SER A 23 2.47 11.79 8.75
CA SER A 23 2.95 13.11 8.33
C SER A 23 1.81 14.11 8.22
N ARG A 24 2.15 15.39 8.05
CA ARG A 24 1.18 16.49 7.82
C ARG A 24 0.86 16.72 6.34
N ARG A 25 1.02 15.69 5.50
CA ARG A 25 0.56 15.75 4.10
C ARG A 25 -0.93 16.13 4.04
N LEU A 26 -1.33 16.82 2.99
CA LEU A 26 -2.71 17.26 2.78
C LEU A 26 -3.62 16.11 2.37
N ALA A 27 -3.13 15.24 1.49
CA ALA A 27 -3.88 14.13 0.94
C ALA A 27 -2.94 12.99 0.52
N PHE A 28 -3.53 11.81 0.34
CA PHE A 28 -2.91 10.66 -0.29
C PHE A 28 -3.76 10.29 -1.51
N TYR A 29 -3.09 9.96 -2.62
CA TYR A 29 -3.74 9.43 -3.81
C TYR A 29 -3.15 8.05 -4.13
N GLY A 30 -4.02 7.06 -4.28
CA GLY A 30 -3.59 5.70 -4.57
C GLY A 30 -4.77 4.76 -4.73
N VAL A 31 -4.46 3.50 -4.96
CA VAL A 31 -5.46 2.43 -4.99
C VAL A 31 -5.83 2.00 -3.57
N ASP A 32 -6.96 1.33 -3.41
CA ASP A 32 -7.23 0.59 -2.18
C ASP A 32 -6.37 -0.67 -2.15
N ASP A 33 -5.20 -0.57 -1.52
CA ASP A 33 -4.24 -1.67 -1.42
C ASP A 33 -4.82 -2.92 -0.72
N LEU A 34 -5.76 -2.76 0.21
CA LEU A 34 -6.38 -3.90 0.88
C LEU A 34 -7.30 -4.64 -0.10
N ALA A 35 -8.13 -3.90 -0.84
CA ALA A 35 -8.95 -4.49 -1.91
C ALA A 35 -8.08 -5.11 -3.01
N ALA A 36 -6.96 -4.49 -3.36
CA ALA A 36 -6.02 -5.04 -4.33
C ALA A 36 -5.39 -6.37 -3.85
N GLY A 37 -5.02 -6.46 -2.57
CA GLY A 37 -4.58 -7.70 -1.93
C GLY A 37 -5.64 -8.80 -2.02
N ARG A 38 -6.89 -8.47 -1.69
CA ARG A 38 -8.00 -9.42 -1.79
C ARG A 38 -8.21 -9.94 -3.21
N ILE A 39 -8.20 -9.04 -4.20
CA ILE A 39 -8.31 -9.43 -5.62
C ILE A 39 -7.13 -10.34 -6.00
N MET A 40 -5.91 -10.04 -5.54
CA MET A 40 -4.74 -10.90 -5.79
C MET A 40 -4.93 -12.31 -5.20
N GLY A 41 -5.41 -12.44 -3.97
CA GLY A 41 -5.71 -13.72 -3.33
C GLY A 41 -6.78 -14.50 -4.09
N GLU A 42 -7.90 -13.85 -4.44
CA GLU A 42 -9.00 -14.45 -5.20
C GLU A 42 -8.53 -14.97 -6.57
N GLN A 43 -7.75 -14.18 -7.31
CA GLN A 43 -7.19 -14.62 -8.60
C GLN A 43 -6.18 -15.76 -8.43
N THR A 44 -5.37 -15.75 -7.36
CA THR A 44 -4.42 -16.83 -7.08
C THR A 44 -5.15 -18.16 -6.82
N VAL A 45 -6.21 -18.14 -6.00
CA VAL A 45 -7.05 -19.32 -5.74
C VAL A 45 -7.68 -19.85 -7.03
N ASN A 46 -8.20 -18.96 -7.88
CA ASN A 46 -8.80 -19.33 -9.16
C ASN A 46 -7.78 -20.00 -10.10
N LEU A 47 -6.58 -19.43 -10.23
CA LEU A 47 -5.52 -19.97 -11.09
C LEU A 47 -4.99 -21.32 -10.60
N LEU A 48 -5.00 -21.56 -9.28
CA LEU A 48 -4.56 -22.82 -8.68
C LEU A 48 -5.65 -23.91 -8.63
N GLY A 49 -6.88 -23.61 -9.09
CA GLY A 49 -8.01 -24.53 -8.90
C GLY A 49 -8.30 -24.83 -7.43
N GLY A 50 -8.06 -23.85 -6.55
CA GLY A 50 -8.32 -23.94 -5.11
C GLY A 50 -7.25 -24.65 -4.27
N LYS A 51 -6.17 -25.19 -4.86
CA LYS A 51 -5.12 -25.90 -4.09
C LYS A 51 -3.73 -25.70 -4.68
N GLY A 52 -2.76 -25.39 -3.83
CA GLY A 52 -1.36 -25.26 -4.20
C GLY A 52 -0.54 -24.64 -3.09
N LYS A 53 0.78 -24.57 -3.27
CA LYS A 53 1.66 -23.78 -2.41
C LYS A 53 1.84 -22.40 -3.03
N VAL A 54 1.68 -21.36 -2.22
CA VAL A 54 1.87 -19.96 -2.63
C VAL A 54 3.07 -19.39 -1.87
N ALA A 55 3.89 -18.62 -2.55
CA ALA A 55 4.93 -17.80 -1.95
C ALA A 55 4.66 -16.33 -2.29
N ILE A 56 4.87 -15.44 -1.33
CA ILE A 56 4.74 -13.99 -1.52
C ILE A 56 6.12 -13.37 -1.46
N ILE A 57 6.47 -12.59 -2.48
CA ILE A 57 7.71 -11.81 -2.55
C ILE A 57 7.34 -10.34 -2.43
N THR A 58 7.87 -9.66 -1.41
CA THR A 58 7.50 -8.28 -1.08
C THR A 58 8.69 -7.51 -0.51
N SER A 59 8.54 -6.18 -0.36
CA SER A 59 9.50 -5.32 0.33
C SER A 59 8.94 -4.86 1.67
N VAL A 60 9.76 -4.94 2.72
CA VAL A 60 9.37 -4.56 4.09
C VAL A 60 9.48 -3.05 4.29
N GLY A 61 8.54 -2.48 5.06
CA GLY A 61 8.55 -1.07 5.44
C GLY A 61 7.76 -0.15 4.51
N ALA A 62 7.24 -0.66 3.39
CA ALA A 62 6.33 0.06 2.51
C ALA A 62 4.86 -0.18 2.93
N THR A 63 4.15 0.89 3.26
CA THR A 63 2.76 0.88 3.77
C THR A 63 1.77 0.26 2.79
N ASN A 64 1.90 0.57 1.50
CA ASN A 64 1.06 0.00 0.44
C ASN A 64 1.26 -1.52 0.31
N LEU A 65 2.50 -1.98 0.28
CA LEU A 65 2.79 -3.42 0.16
C LEU A 65 2.35 -4.21 1.38
N GLN A 66 2.47 -3.66 2.59
CA GLN A 66 1.92 -4.28 3.79
C GLN A 66 0.40 -4.41 3.70
N ARG A 67 -0.31 -3.36 3.26
CA ARG A 67 -1.77 -3.41 3.11
C ARG A 67 -2.23 -4.41 2.06
N ARG A 68 -1.48 -4.59 0.97
CA ARG A 68 -1.74 -5.65 -0.01
C ARG A 68 -1.56 -7.03 0.62
N LEU A 69 -0.49 -7.21 1.40
CA LEU A 69 -0.25 -8.47 2.11
C LEU A 69 -1.36 -8.79 3.11
N ASP A 70 -1.87 -7.79 3.84
CA ASP A 70 -2.98 -7.97 4.79
C ASP A 70 -4.30 -8.35 4.10
N GLY A 71 -4.42 -8.08 2.79
CA GLY A 71 -5.61 -8.37 1.99
C GLY A 71 -5.59 -9.72 1.28
N VAL A 72 -4.41 -10.30 1.05
CA VAL A 72 -4.22 -11.62 0.38
C VAL A 72 -4.69 -12.74 1.31
#